data_AF-A0A2D4YDN4-F1
#
_entry.id   AF-A0A2D4YDN4-F1
#
_cell.length_a   1.000
_cell.length_b   1.000
_cell.length_c   1.000
_cell.angle_alpha   90.00
_cell.angle_beta   90.00
_cell.angle_gamma   90.00
#
_symmetry.space_group_name_H-M   'P 1'
#
loop_
_entity.id
_entity.type
_entity.pdbx_description
1 polymer ?
#
loop_
_entity_poly.entity_id
_entity_poly.type
_entity_poly.pdbx_seq_one_letter_code
_entity_poly.pdbx_strand_id
1 'polypeptide(L)'
;MVALLSLSVIFLATLFALEILYKEWDAKFDIILFSYPISLKTYLIGKFSFFATKTLLCFFLLMVGFVIGQNLRTGSEIQSGFNLWSYMYPFLIFGVLNCFFVCSFLFMIAYTTRKKLLVVIGGLLLYVLYMVLLVF
;
A
#
# COMPACT_ATOMS: atom_id res chain seq x y z
N MET A 1 6.46 -8.85 14.73
CA MET A 1 6.21 -9.53 13.43
C MET A 1 5.31 -8.71 12.49
N VAL A 2 4.17 -8.18 12.96
CA VAL A 2 3.27 -7.32 12.12
C VAL A 2 3.98 -6.06 11.59
N ALA A 3 4.90 -5.46 12.36
CA ALA A 3 5.72 -4.32 11.91
C ALA A 3 6.58 -4.61 10.67
N LEU A 4 7.16 -5.82 10.58
CA LEU A 4 7.95 -6.24 9.42
C LEU A 4 7.08 -6.46 8.18
N LEU A 5 5.87 -6.99 8.39
CA LEU A 5 4.86 -7.09 7.32
C LEU A 5 4.39 -5.70 6.88
N SER A 6 4.29 -4.70 7.76
CA SER A 6 3.92 -3.34 7.33
C SER A 6 4.96 -2.66 6.41
N LEU A 7 6.24 -3.02 6.49
CA LEU A 7 7.26 -2.52 5.53
C LEU A 7 6.97 -2.98 4.09
N SER A 8 6.43 -4.18 3.91
CA SER A 8 6.05 -4.69 2.59
C SER A 8 4.94 -3.85 1.93
N VAL A 9 4.08 -3.21 2.72
CA VAL A 9 3.05 -2.29 2.23
C VAL A 9 3.68 -1.09 1.52
N ILE A 10 4.74 -0.52 2.11
CA ILE A 10 5.45 0.63 1.53
C ILE A 10 6.04 0.25 0.18
N PHE A 11 6.70 -0.91 0.12
CA PHE A 11 7.27 -1.42 -1.13
C PHE A 11 6.19 -1.67 -2.19
N LEU A 12 5.11 -2.38 -1.87
CA LEU A 12 4.01 -2.63 -2.81
C LEU A 12 3.33 -1.34 -3.27
N ALA A 13 3.10 -0.39 -2.36
CA ALA A 13 2.49 0.89 -2.67
C ALA A 13 3.33 1.71 -3.63
N THR A 14 4.66 1.73 -3.46
CA THR A 14 5.55 2.44 -4.39
C THR A 14 5.54 1.83 -5.79
N LEU A 15 5.57 0.49 -5.91
CA LEU A 15 5.48 -0.19 -7.20
C LEU A 15 4.14 0.09 -7.90
N PHE A 16 3.03 -0.08 -7.18
CA PHE A 16 1.71 0.16 -7.75
C PHE A 16 1.46 1.65 -8.04
N ALA A 17 2.05 2.58 -7.30
CA ALA A 17 1.97 4.00 -7.61
C ALA A 17 2.62 4.30 -8.97
N LEU A 18 3.79 3.70 -9.26
CA LEU A 18 4.44 3.87 -10.56
C LEU A 18 3.59 3.32 -11.71
N GLU A 19 3.03 2.12 -11.53
CA GLU A 19 2.25 1.47 -12.57
C GLU A 19 0.88 2.15 -12.78
N ILE A 20 0.15 2.48 -11.71
CA ILE A 20 -1.23 2.95 -11.80
C ILE A 20 -1.30 4.47 -12.02
N LEU A 21 -0.49 5.26 -11.31
CA LEU A 21 -0.61 6.72 -11.41
C LEU A 21 -0.06 7.25 -12.74
N TYR A 22 1.06 6.70 -13.20
CA TYR A 22 1.77 7.23 -14.36
C TYR A 22 1.35 6.63 -15.69
N LYS A 23 0.71 5.45 -15.72
CA LYS A 23 0.31 4.77 -16.96
C LYS A 23 -0.50 5.67 -17.92
N GLU A 24 -1.41 6.48 -17.39
CA GLU A 24 -2.23 7.38 -18.19
C GLU A 24 -1.47 8.64 -18.65
N TRP A 25 -0.50 9.10 -17.87
CA TRP A 25 0.38 10.22 -18.24
C TRP A 25 1.38 9.82 -19.32
N ASP A 26 1.94 8.62 -19.23
CA ASP A 26 2.85 8.09 -20.24
C ASP A 26 2.15 7.89 -21.58
N ALA A 27 0.90 7.40 -21.55
CA ALA A 27 0.09 7.17 -22.74
C ALA A 27 -0.67 8.43 -23.22
N LYS A 28 -0.47 9.59 -22.57
CA LYS A 28 -1.15 10.87 -22.87
C LYS A 28 -2.70 10.78 -22.89
N PHE A 29 -3.27 9.79 -22.22
CA PHE A 29 -4.73 9.62 -22.13
C PHE A 29 -5.40 10.72 -21.28
N ASP A 30 -4.63 11.43 -20.45
CA ASP A 30 -5.09 12.56 -19.62
C ASP A 30 -5.86 13.60 -20.48
N ILE A 31 -5.37 13.89 -21.70
CA ILE A 31 -5.97 14.87 -22.62
C ILE A 31 -7.32 14.38 -23.20
N ILE A 32 -7.46 13.07 -23.38
CA ILE A 32 -8.65 12.45 -23.99
C ILE A 32 -9.75 12.26 -22.94
N LEU A 33 -9.36 11.98 -21.69
CA LEU A 33 -10.27 11.72 -20.58
C LEU A 33 -11.08 12.96 -20.19
N PHE A 34 -10.49 14.16 -20.29
CA PHE A 34 -11.18 15.43 -20.03
C PHE A 34 -12.05 15.93 -21.20
N SER A 35 -12.10 15.22 -22.33
CA SER A 35 -13.09 15.45 -23.39
C SER A 35 -14.47 14.88 -23.02
N TYR A 36 -14.53 13.99 -22.04
CA TYR A 36 -15.79 13.53 -21.42
C TYR A 36 -16.19 14.45 -20.26
N PRO A 37 -17.49 14.51 -19.90
CA PRO A 37 -17.99 15.33 -18.77
C PRO A 37 -17.64 14.71 -17.41
N ILE A 38 -16.38 14.33 -17.21
CA ILE A 38 -15.85 13.78 -15.97
C ILE A 38 -15.25 14.92 -15.16
N SER A 39 -15.73 15.09 -13.93
CA SER A 39 -15.17 16.10 -13.03
C SER A 39 -13.78 15.67 -12.54
N LEU A 40 -12.85 16.62 -12.43
CA LEU A 40 -11.48 16.38 -11.95
C LEU A 40 -11.48 15.72 -10.57
N LYS A 41 -12.39 16.13 -9.69
CA LYS A 41 -12.55 15.56 -8.34
C LYS A 41 -12.92 14.08 -8.39
N THR A 42 -13.90 13.71 -9.23
CA THR A 42 -14.34 12.31 -9.36
C THR A 42 -13.24 11.43 -9.93
N TYR A 43 -12.50 11.93 -10.92
CA TYR A 43 -11.35 11.23 -11.49
C TYR A 43 -10.25 11.00 -10.44
N LEU A 44 -9.91 12.02 -9.65
CA LEU A 44 -8.86 11.94 -8.64
C LEU A 44 -9.21 10.96 -7.52
N ILE A 45 -10.46 11.02 -7.03
CA ILE A 45 -10.96 10.12 -5.97
C ILE A 45 -11.04 8.68 -6.48
N GLY A 46 -11.52 8.45 -7.71
CA GLY A 46 -11.57 7.12 -8.30
C GLY A 46 -10.17 6.51 -8.45
N LYS A 47 -9.19 7.31 -8.91
CA LYS A 47 -7.82 6.86 -9.09
C LYS A 47 -7.13 6.54 -7.76
N PHE A 48 -7.31 7.40 -6.75
CA PHE A 48 -6.84 7.13 -5.39
C PHE A 48 -7.48 5.87 -4.79
N SER A 49 -8.81 5.72 -4.93
CA SER A 49 -9.54 4.57 -4.41
C SER A 49 -9.11 3.26 -5.06
N PHE A 50 -8.88 3.25 -6.38
CA PHE A 50 -8.37 2.08 -7.08
C PHE A 50 -6.95 1.71 -6.62
N PHE A 51 -6.07 2.70 -6.50
CA PHE A 51 -4.71 2.52 -6.00
C PHE A 51 -4.69 1.96 -4.57
N ALA A 52 -5.45 2.56 -3.65
CA ALA A 52 -5.55 2.14 -2.25
C ALA A 52 -6.16 0.74 -2.11
N THR A 53 -7.22 0.43 -2.86
CA THR A 53 -7.86 -0.90 -2.84
C THR A 53 -6.92 -1.98 -3.37
N LYS A 54 -6.17 -1.70 -4.46
CA LYS A 54 -5.17 -2.62 -5.03
C LYS A 54 -4.07 -2.96 -4.02
N THR A 55 -3.52 -1.94 -3.36
CA THR A 55 -2.47 -2.11 -2.34
C THR A 55 -2.98 -2.91 -1.15
N LEU A 56 -4.16 -2.56 -0.64
CA LEU A 56 -4.78 -3.25 0.50
C LEU A 56 -5.07 -4.72 0.18
N LEU A 57 -5.59 -5.01 -1.01
CA LEU A 57 -5.89 -6.39 -1.43
C LEU A 57 -4.61 -7.24 -1.55
N CYS A 58 -3.53 -6.67 -2.08
CA CYS A 58 -2.23 -7.35 -2.14
C CYS A 58 -1.65 -7.61 -0.74
N PHE A 59 -1.77 -6.63 0.16
CA PHE A 59 -1.35 -6.81 1.55
C PHE A 59 -2.19 -7.86 2.30
N PHE A 60 -3.51 -7.91 2.03
CA PHE A 60 -4.38 -8.95 2.57
C PHE A 60 -3.94 -10.35 2.14
N LEU A 61 -3.61 -10.55 0.85
CA LEU A 61 -3.08 -11.81 0.34
C LEU A 61 -1.77 -12.22 1.01
N LEU A 62 -0.85 -11.27 1.22
CA LEU A 62 0.39 -11.52 1.96
C LEU A 62 0.11 -11.98 3.40
N MET A 63 -0.85 -11.35 4.07
CA MET A 63 -1.21 -11.70 5.45
C MET A 63 -1.88 -13.07 5.53
N VAL A 64 -2.75 -13.43 4.59
CA VAL A 64 -3.31 -14.77 4.49
C VAL A 64 -2.21 -15.81 4.27
N GLY A 65 -1.25 -15.54 3.37
CA GLY A 65 -0.09 -16.40 3.16
C GLY A 65 0.76 -16.58 4.41
N PHE A 66 0.98 -15.50 5.17
CA PHE A 66 1.70 -15.54 6.44
C PHE A 66 0.97 -16.39 7.49
N VAL A 67 -0.35 -16.25 7.60
CA VAL A 67 -1.18 -17.05 8.51
C VAL A 67 -1.14 -18.52 8.13
N ILE A 68 -1.25 -18.86 6.84
CA ILE A 68 -1.13 -20.25 6.37
C ILE A 68 0.26 -20.82 6.69
N GLY A 69 1.32 -20.05 6.44
CA GLY A 69 2.70 -20.45 6.76
C GLY A 69 2.96 -20.67 8.25
N GLN A 70 2.34 -19.88 9.12
CA GLN A 70 2.40 -20.08 10.57
C GLN A 70 1.72 -21.39 11.00
N ASN A 71 0.57 -21.74 10.39
CA ASN A 71 -0.16 -22.98 10.71
C ASN A 71 0.53 -24.25 10.23
N LEU A 72 1.30 -24.18 9.13
CA LEU A 72 2.06 -25.32 8.58
C LEU A 72 3.32 -25.66 9.39
N ARG A 73 3.71 -24.79 10.34
CA ARG A 73 4.96 -24.92 11.08
C ARG A 73 4.80 -25.91 12.25
N THR A 74 5.44 -27.07 12.14
CA THR A 74 5.45 -28.12 13.18
C THR A 74 6.67 -27.94 14.09
N GLY A 75 6.49 -27.64 15.38
CA GLY A 75 7.59 -27.48 16.36
C GLY A 75 7.09 -27.21 17.79
N SER A 76 7.95 -27.30 18.82
CA SER A 76 7.56 -27.23 20.25
C SER A 76 7.13 -25.84 20.76
N GLU A 77 7.19 -24.81 19.92
CA GLU A 77 6.76 -23.43 20.18
C GLU A 77 5.36 -23.17 19.56
N ILE A 78 4.43 -24.12 19.70
CA ILE A 78 3.06 -23.97 19.19
C ILE A 78 2.26 -23.14 20.19
N GLN A 79 1.86 -21.94 19.77
CA GLN A 79 0.80 -21.20 20.43
C GLN A 79 -0.47 -22.08 20.45
N SER A 80 -0.96 -22.43 21.64
CA SER A 80 -1.98 -23.47 21.88
C SER A 80 -3.41 -23.14 21.39
N GLY A 81 -3.58 -22.13 20.54
CA GLY A 81 -4.89 -21.79 20.00
C GLY A 81 -4.77 -20.91 18.76
N PHE A 82 -5.29 -21.41 17.63
CA PHE A 82 -5.46 -20.61 16.42
C PHE A 82 -6.59 -19.61 16.62
N ASN A 83 -6.27 -18.42 17.12
CA ASN A 83 -7.25 -17.37 17.32
C ASN A 83 -7.21 -16.36 16.16
N LEU A 84 -8.02 -16.61 15.14
CA LEU A 84 -8.21 -15.74 13.96
C LEU A 84 -8.43 -14.28 14.34
N TRP A 85 -9.15 -14.02 15.44
CA TRP A 85 -9.45 -12.69 15.93
C TRP A 85 -8.20 -11.89 16.32
N SER A 86 -7.18 -12.57 16.86
CA SER A 86 -5.91 -11.96 17.26
C SER A 86 -5.05 -11.53 16.06
N TYR A 87 -5.30 -12.06 14.87
CA TYR A 87 -4.62 -11.67 13.63
C TYR A 87 -5.41 -10.62 12.84
N MET A 88 -6.75 -10.68 12.88
CA MET A 88 -7.59 -9.73 12.17
C MET A 88 -7.55 -8.33 12.79
N TYR A 89 -7.54 -8.21 14.12
CA TYR A 89 -7.57 -6.91 14.79
C TYR A 89 -6.33 -6.04 14.50
N PRO A 90 -5.07 -6.56 14.62
CA PRO A 90 -3.89 -5.79 14.26
C PRO A 90 -3.81 -5.51 12.76
N PHE A 91 -4.31 -6.43 11.93
CA PHE A 91 -4.35 -6.25 10.49
C PHE A 91 -5.25 -5.08 10.08
N LEU A 92 -6.47 -5.02 10.62
CA LEU A 92 -7.42 -3.97 10.26
C LEU A 92 -6.93 -2.61 10.73
N ILE A 93 -6.44 -2.51 11.96
CA ILE A 93 -6.05 -1.21 12.53
C ILE A 93 -4.70 -0.77 11.99
N PHE A 94 -3.65 -1.58 12.12
CA PHE A 94 -2.31 -1.14 11.70
C PHE A 94 -2.12 -1.28 10.19
N GLY A 95 -2.65 -2.32 9.57
CA GLY A 95 -2.49 -2.57 8.13
C GLY A 95 -3.23 -1.56 7.28
N VAL A 96 -4.54 -1.40 7.51
CA VAL A 96 -5.37 -0.50 6.70
C VAL A 96 -4.95 0.96 6.90
N LEU A 97 -4.68 1.37 8.15
CA LEU A 97 -4.32 2.75 8.47
C LEU A 97 -2.94 3.11 7.91
N ASN A 98 -1.96 2.20 8.00
CA ASN A 98 -0.66 2.39 7.33
C ASN A 98 -0.82 2.43 5.80
N CYS A 99 -1.59 1.51 5.21
CA CYS A 99 -1.83 1.49 3.78
C CYS A 99 -2.44 2.83 3.32
N PHE A 100 -3.44 3.33 4.04
CA PHE A 100 -4.08 4.60 3.73
C PHE A 100 -3.09 5.77 3.82
N PHE A 101 -2.28 5.84 4.88
CA PHE A 101 -1.31 6.91 5.07
C PHE A 101 -0.23 6.92 3.98
N VAL A 102 0.36 5.75 3.70
CA VAL A 102 1.39 5.59 2.66
C VAL A 102 0.82 5.91 1.29
N CYS A 103 -0.37 5.40 0.96
CA CYS A 103 -1.02 5.69 -0.31
C CYS A 103 -1.33 7.18 -0.47
N SER A 104 -1.84 7.83 0.58
CA SER A 104 -2.16 9.27 0.56
C SER A 104 -0.90 10.11 0.31
N PHE A 105 0.19 9.80 1.02
CA PHE A 105 1.46 10.51 0.88
C PHE A 105 2.07 10.35 -0.53
N LEU A 106 2.13 9.12 -1.03
CA LEU A 106 2.65 8.85 -2.38
C LEU A 106 1.78 9.49 -3.46
N PHE A 107 0.46 9.47 -3.29
CA PHE A 107 -0.48 10.11 -4.20
C PHE A 107 -0.28 11.62 -4.26
N MET A 108 -0.09 12.26 -3.10
CA MET A 108 0.23 13.68 -3.00
C MET A 108 1.52 14.02 -3.74
N ILE A 109 2.61 13.28 -3.50
CA ILE A 109 3.89 13.50 -4.19
C ILE A 109 3.74 13.32 -5.70
N ALA A 110 3.04 12.26 -6.13
CA ALA A 110 2.88 11.97 -7.54
C ALA A 110 2.13 13.08 -8.29
N TYR A 111 1.07 13.64 -7.69
CA TYR A 111 0.28 14.68 -8.33
C TYR A 111 0.95 16.06 -8.28
N THR A 112 1.67 16.38 -7.20
CA THR A 112 2.43 17.63 -7.09
C THR A 112 3.65 17.64 -8.01
N THR A 113 4.39 16.53 -8.10
CA THR A 113 5.67 16.50 -8.81
C THR A 113 5.56 16.06 -10.26
N ARG A 114 4.58 15.20 -10.59
CA ARG A 114 4.44 14.54 -11.91
C ARG A 114 5.74 13.88 -12.42
N LYS A 115 6.70 13.57 -11.54
CA LYS A 115 7.96 12.89 -11.85
C LYS A 115 8.03 11.55 -11.13
N LYS A 116 8.15 10.45 -11.90
CA LYS A 116 8.26 9.08 -11.37
C LYS A 116 9.35 8.94 -10.31
N LEU A 117 10.51 9.55 -10.57
CA LEU A 117 11.69 9.45 -9.71
C LEU A 117 11.43 10.03 -8.31
N LEU A 118 10.67 11.14 -8.22
CA LEU A 118 10.34 11.75 -6.93
C LEU A 118 9.38 10.89 -6.10
N VAL A 119 8.48 10.13 -6.74
CA VAL A 119 7.61 9.18 -6.04
C VAL A 119 8.42 8.02 -5.46
N VAL A 120 9.42 7.53 -6.20
CA VAL A 120 10.34 6.49 -5.69
C VAL A 120 11.14 7.01 -4.50
N ILE A 121 11.69 8.22 -4.59
CA ILE A 121 12.40 8.86 -3.47
C ILE A 121 11.47 9.03 -2.27
N GLY A 122 10.23 9.50 -2.47
CA GLY A 122 9.24 9.65 -1.39
C GLY A 122 8.91 8.31 -0.70
N GLY A 123 8.81 7.24 -1.48
CA GLY A 123 8.66 5.88 -0.98
C GLY A 123 9.85 5.39 -0.16
N LEU A 124 11.06 5.59 -0.67
CA LEU A 124 12.30 5.30 0.04
C LEU A 124 12.44 6.10 1.34
N LEU A 125 12.06 7.38 1.32
CA LEU A 125 12.06 8.23 2.51
C LEU A 125 11.12 7.67 3.57
N LEU A 126 9.88 7.33 3.20
CA LEU A 126 8.93 6.68 4.12
C LEU A 126 9.48 5.37 4.67
N TYR A 127 10.12 4.56 3.82
CA TYR A 127 10.74 3.30 4.22
C TYR A 127 11.83 3.51 5.28
N VAL A 128 12.76 4.45 5.04
CA VAL A 128 13.84 4.78 5.99
C VAL A 128 13.26 5.32 7.30
N LEU A 129 12.30 6.23 7.23
CA LEU A 129 11.67 6.82 8.41
C LEU A 129 10.98 5.75 9.27
N TYR A 130 10.30 4.80 8.63
CA TYR A 130 9.65 3.67 9.31
C TYR A 130 10.66 2.73 9.97
N MET A 131 11.78 2.45 9.31
CA MET A 131 12.88 1.66 9.90
C MET A 131 13.47 2.34 11.13
N VAL A 132 13.70 3.66 11.07
CA VAL A 132 14.20 4.42 12.22
C VAL A 132 13.20 4.37 13.39
N LEU A 133 11.92 4.64 13.13
CA LEU A 133 10.87 4.60 14.16
C LEU A 133 10.67 3.22 14.80
N LEU A 134 11.03 2.13 14.11
CA LEU A 134 10.94 0.78 14.65
C LEU A 134 12.16 0.34 15.47
N VAL A 135 13.31 0.99 15.28
CA VAL A 135 14.56 0.67 15.98
C VAL A 135 14.59 1.29 17.38
N PHE A 136 13.89 2.40 17.58
CA PHE A 136 13.73 3.09 18.87
C PHE A 136 12.41 2.67 19.55
#